data_AF-V6TAE0-F1
#
_entry.id   AF-V6TAE0-F1
#
_cell.length_a   1.000
_cell.length_b   1.000
_cell.length_c   1.000
_cell.angle_alpha   90.00
_cell.angle_beta   90.00
_cell.angle_gamma   90.00
#
_symmetry.space_group_name_H-M   'P 1'
#
loop_
_entity.id
_entity.type
_entity.pdbx_description
1 polymer ?
#
loop_
_entity_poly.entity_id
_entity_poly.type
_entity_poly.pdbx_seq_one_letter_code
_entity_poly.pdbx_strand_id
1 'polypeptide(L)'
;MASSMRIISKDEAFRLYPMKDAVEATEAAFVAYSRGGCETPLRTCLQVGDHGSTLFMPASTGESVGVKIVSVRGGNRARGLPTVPALYCDVDASTGAVSGLLDGVALTYLRTGAASGVAAKHLARANAKTVLIIGCGMQGRAALEAIKAARPGIEKAIFVDNTKEARDAIASWASQRLGLATVDGGSGFEAGLPQQPRQTSSSPRLLPASPSSMARQCLRGPWFPV
;
A
#
# COMPACT_ATOMS: atom_id res chain seq x y z
N MET A 1 9.79 22.37 24.35
CA MET A 1 9.18 21.20 25.02
C MET A 1 9.41 20.00 24.12
N ALA A 2 9.84 18.84 24.62
CA ALA A 2 10.01 17.66 23.79
C ALA A 2 8.65 17.22 23.25
N SER A 3 8.45 17.28 21.93
CA SER A 3 7.23 16.76 21.30
C SER A 3 7.21 15.24 21.50
N SER A 4 6.20 14.73 22.21
CA SER A 4 6.06 13.30 22.44
C SER A 4 5.69 12.60 21.13
N MET A 5 6.53 11.64 20.69
CA MET A 5 6.27 10.82 19.51
C MET A 5 4.94 10.05 19.67
N ARG A 6 4.05 10.15 18.68
CA ARG A 6 2.77 9.44 18.68
C ARG A 6 2.89 8.08 17.99
N ILE A 7 2.26 7.05 18.55
CA ILE A 7 2.17 5.73 17.91
C ILE A 7 0.70 5.44 17.66
N ILE A 8 0.33 5.23 16.40
CA ILE A 8 -1.04 4.92 15.98
C ILE A 8 -1.09 3.46 15.56
N SER A 9 -1.79 2.66 16.35
CA SER A 9 -2.03 1.25 16.06
C SER A 9 -2.99 1.07 14.87
N LYS A 10 -3.06 -0.16 14.35
CA LYS A 10 -4.00 -0.54 13.30
C LYS A 10 -5.46 -0.23 13.65
N ASP A 11 -5.86 -0.57 14.88
CA ASP A 11 -7.25 -0.40 15.32
C ASP A 11 -7.59 1.08 15.53
N GLU A 12 -6.63 1.86 16.05
CA GLU A 12 -6.77 3.31 16.12
C GLU A 12 -6.85 3.95 14.74
N ALA A 13 -6.02 3.52 13.79
CA ALA A 13 -6.07 4.05 12.42
C ALA A 13 -7.45 3.84 11.79
N PHE A 14 -8.03 2.63 11.88
CA PHE A 14 -9.36 2.36 11.33
C PHE A 14 -10.50 3.05 12.10
N ARG A 15 -10.32 3.31 13.40
CA ARG A 15 -11.30 4.05 14.20
C ARG A 15 -11.28 5.55 13.93
N LEU A 16 -10.08 6.12 13.78
CA LEU A 16 -9.86 7.57 13.67
C LEU A 16 -9.97 8.07 12.23
N TYR A 17 -9.75 7.20 11.23
CA TYR A 17 -9.63 7.62 9.84
C TYR A 17 -10.53 6.79 8.91
N PRO A 18 -11.79 7.22 8.68
CA PRO A 18 -12.73 6.49 7.84
C PRO A 18 -12.31 6.50 6.37
N MET A 19 -12.74 5.49 5.60
CA MET A 19 -12.34 5.33 4.19
C MET A 19 -12.72 6.54 3.32
N LYS A 20 -13.80 7.26 3.64
CA LYS A 20 -14.18 8.50 2.93
C LYS A 20 -13.06 9.54 2.99
N ASP A 21 -12.51 9.79 4.17
CA ASP A 21 -11.44 10.77 4.37
C ASP A 21 -10.16 10.31 3.67
N ALA A 22 -9.90 8.99 3.66
CA ALA A 22 -8.79 8.42 2.90
C ALA A 22 -8.93 8.65 1.38
N VAL A 23 -10.15 8.54 0.83
CA VAL A 23 -10.43 8.86 -0.59
C VAL A 23 -10.16 10.34 -0.87
N GLU A 24 -10.67 11.24 -0.02
CA GLU A 24 -10.48 12.68 -0.17
C GLU A 24 -9.00 13.10 -0.09
N ALA A 25 -8.26 12.59 0.92
CA ALA A 25 -6.84 12.86 1.06
C ALA A 25 -6.01 12.27 -0.09
N THR A 26 -6.36 11.08 -0.57
CA THR A 26 -5.69 10.46 -1.72
C THR A 26 -5.94 11.26 -3.00
N GLU A 27 -7.15 11.79 -3.20
CA GLU A 27 -7.48 12.66 -4.32
C GLU A 27 -6.67 13.96 -4.27
N ALA A 28 -6.60 14.61 -3.10
CA ALA A 28 -5.77 15.79 -2.90
C ALA A 28 -4.28 15.51 -3.19
N ALA A 29 -3.77 14.36 -2.74
CA ALA A 29 -2.40 13.94 -3.02
C ALA A 29 -2.13 13.73 -4.51
N PHE A 30 -3.07 13.13 -5.26
CA PHE A 30 -2.95 13.01 -6.71
C PHE A 30 -2.94 14.37 -7.39
N VAL A 31 -3.80 15.31 -6.97
CA VAL A 31 -3.81 16.68 -7.51
C VAL A 31 -2.49 17.39 -7.23
N ALA A 32 -1.97 17.31 -6.00
CA ALA A 32 -0.69 17.91 -5.62
C ALA A 32 0.46 17.33 -6.44
N TYR A 33 0.52 16.00 -6.58
CA TYR A 33 1.51 15.32 -7.40
C TYR A 33 1.45 15.76 -8.87
N SER A 34 0.26 15.79 -9.48
CA SER A 34 0.09 16.22 -10.87
C SER A 34 0.43 17.70 -11.11
N ARG A 35 0.44 18.53 -10.06
CA ARG A 35 0.85 19.94 -10.11
C ARG A 35 2.33 20.16 -9.78
N GLY A 36 3.10 19.10 -9.53
CA GLY A 36 4.51 19.19 -9.13
C GLY A 36 4.71 19.69 -7.70
N GLY A 37 3.68 19.62 -6.84
CA GLY A 37 3.73 20.03 -5.44
C GLY A 37 4.25 18.97 -4.48
N CYS A 38 4.85 17.89 -5.00
CA CYS A 38 5.33 16.76 -4.20
C CYS A 38 6.70 16.30 -4.67
N GLU A 39 7.57 15.96 -3.72
CA GLU A 39 8.79 15.21 -3.94
C GLU A 39 8.51 13.73 -3.64
N THR A 40 8.51 12.89 -4.67
CA THR A 40 8.26 11.45 -4.54
C THR A 40 9.33 10.66 -5.32
N PRO A 41 10.54 10.50 -4.77
CA PRO A 41 11.60 9.78 -5.45
C PRO A 41 11.20 8.31 -5.69
N LEU A 42 11.85 7.68 -6.67
CA LEU A 42 11.64 6.26 -6.91
C LEU A 42 11.97 5.47 -5.65
N ARG A 43 11.05 4.58 -5.24
CA ARG A 43 11.21 3.71 -4.08
C ARG A 43 12.52 2.91 -4.16
N THR A 44 13.23 2.84 -3.05
CA THR A 44 14.37 1.92 -2.90
C THR A 44 13.84 0.52 -2.62
N CYS A 45 14.35 -0.48 -3.35
CA CYS A 45 13.96 -1.89 -3.21
C CYS A 45 15.19 -2.72 -2.83
N LEU A 46 15.16 -3.34 -1.65
CA LEU A 46 16.18 -4.26 -1.19
C LEU A 46 15.66 -5.69 -1.32
N GLN A 47 16.40 -6.54 -2.03
CA GLN A 47 16.15 -7.98 -2.02
C GLN A 47 16.74 -8.59 -0.75
N VAL A 48 15.97 -9.44 -0.09
CA VAL A 48 16.34 -10.10 1.18
C VAL A 48 16.43 -11.60 0.93
N GLY A 49 17.44 -12.01 0.15
CA GLY A 49 17.62 -13.40 -0.28
C GLY A 49 16.32 -14.02 -0.81
N ASP A 50 16.03 -15.24 -0.37
CA ASP A 50 14.80 -15.96 -0.74
C ASP A 50 13.57 -15.53 0.07
N HIS A 51 13.72 -14.59 1.01
CA HIS A 51 12.62 -14.15 1.86
C HIS A 51 11.68 -13.17 1.14
N GLY A 52 12.15 -12.48 0.10
CA GLY A 52 11.39 -11.49 -0.67
C GLY A 52 12.04 -10.10 -0.63
N SER A 53 11.25 -9.04 -0.75
CA SER A 53 11.78 -7.66 -0.88
C SER A 53 11.30 -6.72 0.23
N THR A 54 12.14 -5.75 0.60
CA THR A 54 11.78 -4.62 1.48
C THR A 54 11.90 -3.34 0.70
N LEU A 55 10.86 -2.51 0.74
CA LEU A 55 10.77 -1.25 0.02
C LEU A 55 10.72 -0.08 0.99
N PHE A 56 11.45 0.98 0.64
CA PHE A 56 11.45 2.26 1.32
C PHE A 56 10.84 3.29 0.38
N MET A 57 9.75 3.92 0.81
CA MET A 57 8.93 4.82 0.00
C MET A 57 8.81 6.17 0.70
N PRO A 58 9.84 7.04 0.59
CA PRO A 58 9.76 8.40 1.12
C PRO A 58 8.94 9.30 0.18
N ALA A 59 8.27 10.29 0.77
CA ALA A 59 7.58 11.34 0.04
C ALA A 59 7.50 12.63 0.87
N SER A 60 7.43 13.78 0.20
CA SER A 60 7.13 15.07 0.83
C SER A 60 6.19 15.92 -0.02
N THR A 61 5.38 16.74 0.64
CA THR A 61 4.55 17.81 0.04
C THR A 61 5.07 19.21 0.37
N GLY A 62 6.25 19.32 0.99
CA GLY A 62 6.76 20.55 1.61
C GLY A 62 6.17 20.83 3.01
N GLU A 63 4.88 20.53 3.21
CA GLU A 63 4.20 20.66 4.52
C GLU A 63 4.20 19.36 5.33
N SER A 64 4.38 18.22 4.66
CA SER A 64 4.47 16.91 5.29
C SER A 64 5.65 16.14 4.68
N VAL A 65 6.30 15.31 5.49
CA VAL A 65 7.34 14.39 5.03
C VAL A 65 7.26 13.10 5.83
N GLY A 66 7.44 11.97 5.14
CA GLY A 66 7.49 10.69 5.83
C GLY A 66 7.98 9.58 4.92
N VAL A 67 8.16 8.41 5.53
CA VAL A 67 8.65 7.22 4.83
C VAL A 67 7.84 6.00 5.23
N LYS A 68 7.38 5.27 4.23
CA LYS A 68 6.83 3.92 4.45
C LYS A 68 7.90 2.87 4.24
N ILE A 69 8.07 2.01 5.23
CA ILE A 69 8.84 0.78 5.14
C ILE A 69 7.85 -0.36 4.97
N VAL A 70 7.92 -1.09 3.85
CA VAL A 70 7.00 -2.20 3.56
C VAL A 70 7.77 -3.40 3.04
N SER A 71 7.45 -4.58 3.55
CA SER A 71 8.02 -5.84 3.08
C SER A 71 6.99 -6.63 2.29
N VAL A 72 7.44 -7.42 1.32
CA VAL A 72 6.62 -8.45 0.66
C VAL A 72 7.22 -9.81 1.01
N ARG A 73 6.46 -10.63 1.74
CA ARG A 73 6.88 -11.94 2.25
C ARG A 73 5.84 -12.99 1.91
N GLY A 74 5.94 -13.62 0.73
CA GLY A 74 4.96 -14.60 0.25
C GLY A 74 4.73 -15.77 1.23
N GLY A 75 5.80 -16.28 1.84
CA GLY A 75 5.76 -17.39 2.80
C GLY A 75 5.11 -17.05 4.15
N ASN A 76 4.83 -15.79 4.46
CA ASN A 76 4.24 -15.40 5.76
C ASN A 76 2.84 -15.97 5.96
N ARG A 77 2.08 -16.21 4.87
CA ARG A 77 0.74 -16.79 4.96
C ARG A 77 0.74 -18.15 5.66
N ALA A 78 1.73 -19.00 5.35
CA ALA A 78 1.88 -20.32 5.98
C ALA A 78 2.25 -20.24 7.47
N ARG A 79 2.72 -19.07 7.93
CA ARG A 79 3.15 -18.82 9.31
C ARG A 79 2.12 -18.00 10.12
N GLY A 80 0.96 -17.70 9.53
CA GLY A 80 -0.04 -16.83 10.15
C GLY A 80 0.39 -15.35 10.27
N LEU A 81 1.42 -14.93 9.55
CA LEU A 81 1.92 -13.55 9.55
C LEU A 81 1.36 -12.75 8.36
N PRO A 82 1.28 -11.41 8.45
CA PRO A 82 0.92 -10.59 7.30
C PRO A 82 1.88 -10.80 6.12
N THR A 83 1.35 -10.97 4.91
CA THR A 83 2.16 -11.07 3.67
C THR A 83 2.86 -9.75 3.34
N VAL A 84 2.27 -8.62 3.77
CA VAL A 84 2.77 -7.27 3.50
C VAL A 84 2.86 -6.46 4.81
N PRO A 85 3.78 -6.81 5.73
CA PRO A 85 3.96 -6.04 6.96
C PRO A 85 4.61 -4.69 6.62
N ALA A 86 4.20 -3.64 7.31
CA ALA A 86 4.66 -2.28 7.04
C ALA A 86 4.57 -1.37 8.27
N LEU A 87 5.37 -0.31 8.24
CA LEU A 87 5.36 0.81 9.17
C LEU A 87 5.46 2.11 8.38
N TYR A 88 4.79 3.16 8.84
CA TYR A 88 4.98 4.51 8.35
C TYR A 88 5.59 5.38 9.45
N CYS A 89 6.63 6.13 9.10
CA CYS A 89 7.25 7.11 9.97
C CYS A 89 6.92 8.50 9.44
N ASP A 90 6.30 9.30 10.30
CA ASP A 90 6.03 10.72 10.08
C ASP A 90 7.22 11.55 10.59
N VAL A 91 7.60 12.56 9.83
CA VAL A 91 8.66 13.50 10.18
C VAL A 91 8.05 14.90 10.21
N ASP A 92 8.29 15.62 11.30
CA ASP A 92 7.89 17.02 11.40
C ASP A 92 8.69 17.82 10.37
N ALA A 93 7.99 18.41 9.40
CA ALA A 93 8.63 19.08 8.27
C ALA A 93 9.47 20.30 8.68
N SER A 94 9.18 20.92 9.83
CA SER A 94 9.85 22.12 10.31
C SER A 94 11.11 21.83 11.14
N THR A 95 11.09 20.75 11.92
CA THR A 95 12.16 20.40 12.87
C THR A 95 12.99 19.20 12.43
N GLY A 96 12.49 18.38 11.50
CA GLY A 96 13.11 17.12 11.10
C GLY A 96 12.99 16.01 12.15
N ALA A 97 12.33 16.26 13.28
CA ALA A 97 12.11 15.25 14.31
C ALA A 97 11.08 14.22 13.85
N VAL A 98 11.30 12.93 14.17
CA VAL A 98 10.26 11.91 13.98
C VAL A 98 9.11 12.20 14.95
N SER A 99 7.97 12.60 14.41
CA SER A 99 6.77 13.04 15.13
C SER A 99 5.82 11.90 15.43
N GLY A 100 5.84 10.83 14.62
CA GLY A 100 4.97 9.69 14.85
C GLY A 100 5.25 8.45 14.03
N LEU A 101 4.65 7.35 14.48
CA LEU A 101 4.66 6.04 13.86
C LEU A 101 3.22 5.58 13.64
N LEU A 102 2.93 5.07 12.45
CA LEU A 102 1.60 4.57 12.07
C LEU A 102 1.73 3.13 11.55
N ASP A 103 0.79 2.28 11.95
CA ASP A 103 0.67 0.92 11.39
C ASP A 103 0.56 0.97 9.86
N GLY A 104 1.58 0.45 9.20
CA GLY A 104 1.68 0.54 7.74
C GLY A 104 0.76 -0.43 7.02
N VAL A 105 0.21 -1.45 7.69
CA VAL A 105 -0.78 -2.36 7.12
C VAL A 105 -2.12 -1.65 7.02
N ALA A 106 -2.53 -0.94 8.07
CA ALA A 106 -3.71 -0.07 8.09
C ALA A 106 -3.58 1.05 7.05
N LEU A 107 -2.44 1.77 7.05
CA LEU A 107 -2.19 2.80 6.05
C LEU A 107 -2.25 2.23 4.63
N THR A 108 -1.66 1.07 4.39
CA THR A 108 -1.67 0.43 3.07
C THR A 108 -3.08 0.00 2.67
N TYR A 109 -3.90 -0.50 3.60
CA TYR A 109 -5.32 -0.77 3.36
C TYR A 109 -6.04 0.49 2.87
N LEU A 110 -5.97 1.56 3.67
CA LEU A 110 -6.68 2.83 3.44
C LEU A 110 -6.25 3.45 2.11
N ARG A 111 -4.96 3.74 1.93
CA ARG A 111 -4.47 4.47 0.74
C ARG A 111 -4.59 3.68 -0.55
N THR A 112 -4.47 2.35 -0.51
CA THR A 112 -4.56 1.52 -1.73
C THR A 112 -6.02 1.38 -2.15
N GLY A 113 -6.93 1.15 -1.19
CA GLY A 113 -8.36 1.19 -1.44
C GLY A 113 -8.79 2.56 -1.96
N ALA A 114 -8.41 3.63 -1.25
CA ALA A 114 -8.73 5.00 -1.60
C ALA A 114 -8.34 5.37 -3.04
N ALA A 115 -7.17 4.94 -3.53
CA ALA A 115 -6.79 5.15 -4.92
C ALA A 115 -7.80 4.55 -5.91
N SER A 116 -8.31 3.34 -5.64
CA SER A 116 -9.40 2.73 -6.42
C SER A 116 -10.72 3.52 -6.31
N GLY A 117 -11.01 4.06 -5.12
CA GLY A 117 -12.16 4.95 -4.90
C GLY A 117 -12.09 6.23 -5.73
N VAL A 118 -10.94 6.91 -5.73
CA VAL A 118 -10.68 8.10 -6.55
C VAL A 118 -10.81 7.76 -8.04
N ALA A 119 -10.21 6.65 -8.48
CA ALA A 119 -10.35 6.20 -9.86
C ALA A 119 -11.82 5.97 -10.23
N ALA A 120 -12.59 5.29 -9.36
CA ALA A 120 -14.02 5.07 -9.60
C ALA A 120 -14.84 6.38 -9.58
N LYS A 121 -14.49 7.35 -8.73
CA LYS A 121 -15.13 8.68 -8.68
C LYS A 121 -15.10 9.38 -10.04
N HIS A 122 -13.95 9.33 -10.71
CA HIS A 122 -13.69 10.08 -11.94
C HIS A 122 -13.90 9.28 -13.22
N LEU A 123 -13.69 7.96 -13.20
CA LEU A 123 -13.66 7.13 -14.41
C LEU A 123 -14.85 6.19 -14.55
N ALA A 124 -15.56 5.86 -13.47
CA ALA A 124 -16.73 4.99 -13.56
C ALA A 124 -17.95 5.75 -14.10
N ARG A 125 -18.86 5.03 -14.76
CA ARG A 125 -20.12 5.61 -15.23
C ARG A 125 -20.91 6.22 -14.06
N ALA A 126 -21.48 7.40 -14.26
CA ALA A 126 -22.24 8.13 -13.24
C ALA A 126 -23.43 7.34 -12.66
N ASN A 127 -23.97 6.36 -13.40
CA ASN A 127 -25.06 5.48 -12.98
C ASN A 127 -24.62 4.04 -12.69
N ALA A 128 -23.32 3.77 -12.49
CA ALA A 128 -22.85 2.43 -12.12
C ALA A 128 -23.51 1.96 -10.81
N LYS A 129 -24.11 0.76 -10.84
CA LYS A 129 -24.80 0.13 -9.70
C LYS A 129 -24.13 -1.14 -9.19
N THR A 130 -23.25 -1.74 -10.00
CA THR A 130 -22.60 -3.01 -9.70
C THR A 130 -21.08 -2.87 -9.78
N VAL A 131 -20.37 -3.48 -8.84
CA VAL A 131 -18.91 -3.60 -8.83
C VAL A 131 -18.50 -5.08 -8.87
N LEU A 132 -17.47 -5.39 -9.65
CA LEU A 132 -16.81 -6.71 -9.66
C LEU A 132 -15.49 -6.60 -8.90
N ILE A 133 -15.27 -7.49 -7.94
CA ILE A 133 -14.01 -7.61 -7.20
C ILE A 133 -13.36 -8.95 -7.59
N ILE A 134 -12.20 -8.88 -8.21
CA ILE A 134 -11.35 -10.04 -8.55
C ILE A 134 -10.19 -10.06 -7.56
N GLY A 135 -10.11 -11.12 -6.76
CA GLY A 135 -9.22 -11.19 -5.60
C GLY A 135 -9.90 -10.69 -4.34
N CYS A 136 -10.41 -11.62 -3.53
CA CYS A 136 -11.22 -11.38 -2.33
C CYS A 136 -10.38 -11.28 -1.06
N GLY A 137 -9.12 -10.86 -1.19
CA GLY A 137 -8.23 -10.59 -0.07
C GLY A 137 -8.44 -9.19 0.54
N MET A 138 -7.54 -8.83 1.45
CA MET A 138 -7.56 -7.54 2.16
C MET A 138 -7.63 -6.33 1.23
N GLN A 139 -6.92 -6.35 0.09
CA GLN A 139 -6.92 -5.23 -0.87
C GLN A 139 -8.21 -5.15 -1.68
N GLY A 140 -8.81 -6.29 -2.05
CA GLY A 140 -10.13 -6.31 -2.72
C GLY A 140 -11.21 -5.74 -1.82
N ARG A 141 -11.15 -6.05 -0.51
CA ARG A 141 -12.02 -5.44 0.51
C ARG A 141 -11.82 -3.93 0.61
N ALA A 142 -10.57 -3.46 0.67
CA ALA A 142 -10.26 -2.03 0.72
C ALA A 142 -10.78 -1.27 -0.51
N ALA A 143 -10.60 -1.87 -1.70
CA ALA A 143 -11.10 -1.30 -2.95
C ALA A 143 -12.63 -1.21 -2.95
N LEU A 144 -13.33 -2.27 -2.51
CA LEU A 144 -14.80 -2.25 -2.41
C LEU A 144 -15.29 -1.15 -1.46
N GLU A 145 -14.66 -1.02 -0.29
CA GLU A 145 -15.00 0.02 0.69
C GLU A 145 -14.84 1.42 0.11
N ALA A 146 -13.70 1.68 -0.54
CA ALA A 146 -13.40 2.98 -1.14
C ALA A 146 -14.29 3.30 -2.34
N ILE A 147 -14.59 2.31 -3.18
CA ILE A 147 -15.50 2.47 -4.32
C ILE A 147 -16.89 2.80 -3.81
N LYS A 148 -17.40 2.12 -2.77
CA LYS A 148 -18.70 2.44 -2.18
C LYS A 148 -18.71 3.84 -1.54
N ALA A 149 -17.63 4.23 -0.85
CA ALA A 149 -17.49 5.58 -0.29
C ALA A 149 -17.51 6.67 -1.37
N ALA A 150 -16.78 6.46 -2.48
CA ALA A 150 -16.71 7.39 -3.59
C ALA A 150 -17.96 7.39 -4.49
N ARG A 151 -18.67 6.25 -4.54
CA ARG A 151 -19.83 6.01 -5.39
C ARG A 151 -20.97 5.40 -4.54
N PRO A 152 -21.69 6.22 -3.76
CA PRO A 152 -22.76 5.73 -2.87
C PRO A 152 -23.88 4.97 -3.59
N GLY A 153 -24.06 5.22 -4.90
CA GLY A 153 -25.04 4.54 -5.75
C GLY A 153 -24.72 3.08 -6.10
N ILE A 154 -23.57 2.53 -5.71
CA ILE A 154 -23.29 1.09 -5.85
C ILE A 154 -24.19 0.30 -4.91
N GLU A 155 -24.93 -0.66 -5.45
CA GLU A 155 -25.94 -1.46 -4.74
C GLU A 155 -25.56 -2.94 -4.70
N LYS A 156 -24.73 -3.42 -5.64
CA LYS A 156 -24.38 -4.83 -5.77
C LYS A 156 -22.87 -5.05 -5.96
N ALA A 157 -22.34 -6.10 -5.34
CA ALA A 157 -20.96 -6.57 -5.52
C ALA A 157 -20.94 -8.02 -6.01
N ILE A 158 -20.08 -8.30 -7.00
CA ILE A 158 -19.79 -9.65 -7.51
C ILE A 158 -18.37 -10.00 -7.08
N PHE A 159 -18.18 -11.19 -6.52
CA PHE A 159 -16.89 -11.62 -5.98
C PHE A 159 -16.31 -12.80 -6.75
N VAL A 160 -15.06 -12.68 -7.21
CA VAL A 160 -14.32 -13.74 -7.90
C VAL A 160 -12.99 -13.97 -7.19
N ASP A 161 -12.73 -15.22 -6.83
CA ASP A 161 -11.49 -15.68 -6.19
C ASP A 161 -11.40 -17.21 -6.32
N ASN A 162 -10.19 -17.76 -6.31
CA ASN A 162 -9.98 -19.21 -6.32
C ASN A 162 -10.30 -19.86 -4.96
N THR A 163 -10.28 -19.08 -3.87
CA THR A 163 -10.63 -19.55 -2.53
C THR A 163 -12.07 -19.18 -2.19
N LYS A 164 -12.96 -20.18 -2.07
CA LYS A 164 -14.39 -19.96 -1.77
C LYS A 164 -14.57 -19.23 -0.44
N GLU A 165 -13.81 -19.61 0.57
CA GLU A 165 -13.86 -19.03 1.91
C GLU A 165 -13.52 -17.53 1.88
N ALA A 166 -12.63 -17.10 0.98
CA ALA A 166 -12.32 -15.69 0.79
C ALA A 166 -13.51 -14.93 0.18
N ARG A 167 -14.21 -15.52 -0.81
CA ARG A 167 -15.42 -14.95 -1.41
C ARG A 167 -16.56 -14.84 -0.40
N ASP A 168 -16.79 -15.89 0.38
CA ASP A 168 -17.83 -15.92 1.41
C ASP A 168 -17.56 -14.87 2.50
N ALA A 169 -16.30 -14.74 2.94
CA ALA A 169 -15.91 -13.78 3.97
C ALA A 169 -16.11 -12.33 3.53
N ILE A 170 -15.71 -11.97 2.31
CA ILE A 170 -15.91 -10.60 1.80
C ILE A 170 -17.39 -10.32 1.49
N ALA A 171 -18.16 -11.31 1.02
CA ALA A 171 -19.59 -11.16 0.76
C ALA A 171 -20.37 -10.89 2.05
N SER A 172 -20.12 -11.69 3.08
CA SER A 172 -20.73 -11.49 4.41
C SER A 172 -20.39 -10.09 4.96
N TRP A 173 -19.11 -9.70 4.90
CA TRP A 173 -18.68 -8.38 5.32
C TRP A 173 -19.35 -7.25 4.52
N ALA A 174 -19.42 -7.36 3.20
CA ALA A 174 -19.98 -6.33 2.32
C ALA A 174 -21.49 -6.14 2.56
N SER A 175 -22.23 -7.23 2.74
CA SER A 175 -23.65 -7.18 3.09
C SER A 175 -23.85 -6.49 4.44
N GLN A 176 -23.12 -6.91 5.48
CA GLN A 176 -23.30 -6.40 6.84
C GLN A 176 -22.81 -4.95 7.04
N ARG A 177 -21.68 -4.58 6.43
CA ARG A 177 -21.03 -3.28 6.68
C ARG A 177 -21.37 -2.22 5.64
N LEU A 178 -21.65 -2.62 4.41
CA LEU A 178 -21.92 -1.69 3.30
C LEU A 178 -23.35 -1.77 2.76
N GLY A 179 -24.16 -2.73 3.23
CA GLY A 179 -25.54 -2.92 2.78
C GLY A 179 -25.65 -3.32 1.31
N LEU A 180 -24.65 -4.02 0.77
CA LEU A 180 -24.61 -4.41 -0.64
C LEU A 180 -25.26 -5.77 -0.87
N ALA A 181 -26.01 -5.90 -1.97
CA ALA A 181 -26.38 -7.20 -2.50
C ALA A 181 -25.11 -7.91 -3.00
N THR A 182 -24.93 -9.19 -2.68
CA THR A 182 -23.70 -9.92 -3.00
C THR A 182 -23.98 -11.12 -3.89
N VAL A 183 -23.13 -11.33 -4.88
CA VAL A 183 -23.20 -12.47 -5.81
C VAL A 183 -21.86 -13.21 -5.79
N ASP A 184 -21.91 -14.53 -5.63
CA ASP A 184 -20.75 -15.39 -5.87
C ASP A 184 -20.50 -15.47 -7.38
N GLY A 185 -19.39 -14.91 -7.85
CA GLY A 185 -18.96 -14.95 -9.25
C GLY A 185 -18.11 -16.17 -9.61
N GLY A 186 -17.86 -17.07 -8.65
CA GLY A 186 -17.11 -18.30 -8.85
C GLY A 186 -15.59 -18.15 -8.82
N SER A 187 -14.91 -19.15 -9.38
CA SER A 187 -13.45 -19.19 -9.59
C SER A 187 -13.12 -19.03 -11.08
N GLY A 188 -11.84 -18.90 -11.41
CA GLY A 188 -11.41 -19.00 -12.81
C GLY A 188 -11.54 -17.72 -13.63
N PHE A 189 -11.22 -16.56 -13.05
CA PHE A 189 -10.84 -15.43 -13.89
C PHE A 189 -9.48 -15.74 -14.53
N GLU A 190 -9.48 -16.46 -15.65
CA GLU A 190 -8.33 -16.49 -16.54
C GLU A 190 -8.21 -15.09 -17.13
N ALA A 191 -7.32 -14.29 -16.53
CA ALA A 191 -6.85 -13.10 -17.19
C ALA A 191 -6.19 -13.54 -18.50
N GLY A 192 -6.93 -13.48 -19.61
CA GLY A 192 -6.41 -13.57 -20.98
C GLY A 192 -5.49 -12.40 -21.33
N LEU A 193 -4.77 -11.85 -20.35
CA LEU A 193 -3.65 -10.97 -20.58
C LEU A 193 -2.45 -11.88 -20.86
N PRO A 194 -1.77 -11.73 -22.00
CA PRO A 194 -0.50 -12.41 -22.21
C PRO A 194 0.36 -12.10 -20.97
N GLN A 195 0.78 -13.16 -20.28
CA GLN A 195 1.77 -13.07 -19.22
C GLN A 195 3.00 -12.43 -19.86
N GLN A 196 3.15 -11.11 -19.72
CA GLN A 196 4.39 -10.45 -20.05
C GLN A 196 5.45 -11.19 -19.23
N PRO A 197 6.50 -11.75 -19.86
CA PRO A 197 7.55 -12.42 -19.12
C PRO A 197 7.99 -11.44 -18.05
N ARG A 198 8.05 -11.91 -16.79
CA ARG A 198 8.62 -11.12 -15.70
C ARG A 198 9.94 -10.58 -16.24
N GLN A 199 10.04 -9.28 -16.43
CA GLN A 199 11.32 -8.64 -16.61
C GLN A 199 12.04 -8.86 -15.28
N THR A 200 12.76 -9.98 -15.18
CA THR A 200 13.97 -10.00 -14.41
C THR A 200 14.78 -8.90 -15.07
N SER A 201 14.89 -7.75 -14.40
CA SER A 201 16.04 -6.90 -14.65
C SER A 201 17.23 -7.83 -14.45
N SER A 202 17.82 -8.31 -15.54
CA SER A 202 19.16 -8.83 -15.52
C SER A 202 20.02 -7.66 -15.08
N SER A 203 20.12 -7.48 -13.76
CA SER A 203 21.28 -6.85 -13.17
C SER A 203 22.48 -7.48 -13.87
N PRO A 204 23.41 -6.70 -14.43
CA PRO A 204 24.59 -7.28 -15.05
C PRO A 204 25.18 -8.25 -14.03
N ARG A 205 25.33 -9.50 -14.46
CA ARG A 205 25.89 -10.59 -13.67
C ARG A 205 27.21 -10.07 -13.12
N LEU A 206 27.21 -9.64 -11.84
CA LEU A 206 28.42 -9.25 -11.15
C LEU A 206 29.29 -10.50 -11.15
N LEU A 207 30.34 -10.46 -11.98
CA LEU A 207 31.41 -11.46 -11.93
C LEU A 207 31.89 -11.52 -10.48
N PRO A 208 32.17 -12.71 -9.94
CA PRO A 208 32.68 -12.82 -8.58
C PRO A 208 34.00 -12.04 -8.51
N ALA A 209 34.00 -10.93 -7.77
CA ALA A 209 35.22 -10.23 -7.44
C ALA A 209 36.09 -11.18 -6.61
N SER A 210 37.34 -11.41 -7.05
CA SER A 210 38.29 -12.21 -6.29
C SER A 210 38.51 -11.58 -4.90
N PRO A 211 38.69 -12.39 -3.84
CA PRO A 211 38.87 -11.89 -2.49
C PRO A 211 40.31 -11.36 -2.31
N SER A 212 40.63 -10.21 -2.90
CA SER A 212 41.94 -9.56 -2.70
C SER A 212 42.03 -8.10 -3.18
N SER A 213 41.04 -7.25 -2.91
CA SER A 213 41.28 -5.78 -3.01
C SER A 213 40.39 -4.86 -2.15
N MET A 214 39.36 -5.34 -1.46
CA MET A 214 38.39 -4.46 -0.78
C MET A 214 38.64 -4.26 0.73
N ALA A 215 39.91 -4.20 1.15
CA ALA A 215 40.30 -4.03 2.56
C ALA A 215 41.24 -2.84 2.86
N ARG A 216 41.45 -1.89 1.94
CA ARG A 216 42.39 -0.77 2.18
C ARG A 216 41.94 0.63 1.77
N GLN A 217 40.65 0.92 1.67
CA GLN A 217 40.22 2.27 1.28
C GLN A 217 38.93 2.79 1.93
N CYS A 218 38.76 2.64 3.24
CA CYS A 218 37.75 3.36 4.04
C CYS A 218 38.23 3.69 5.47
N LEU A 219 39.51 4.06 5.65
CA LEU A 219 40.02 4.54 6.94
C LEU A 219 40.96 5.74 6.79
N ARG A 220 40.58 6.79 6.06
CA ARG A 220 41.20 8.13 6.16
C ARG A 220 40.24 9.22 5.68
N GLY A 221 39.73 10.07 6.59
CA GLY A 221 39.17 11.38 6.25
C GLY A 221 38.05 11.86 7.18
N PRO A 222 38.02 13.14 7.60
CA PRO A 222 37.66 13.53 8.96
C PRO A 222 36.36 14.34 9.03
N TRP A 223 35.37 13.91 9.82
CA TRP A 223 34.19 14.73 10.09
C TRP A 223 33.71 14.55 11.53
N PHE A 224 34.40 15.22 12.45
CA PHE A 224 33.84 15.87 13.65
C PHE A 224 34.83 16.93 14.10
N PRO A 225 34.37 18.17 14.35
CA PRO A 225 34.80 18.80 15.58
C PRO A 225 33.63 19.35 16.40
N VAL A 226 33.76 19.09 17.71
CA VAL A 226 33.08 19.62 18.92
C VAL A 226 31.56 19.49 19.05
#